data_AF-A0A2S6CZ53-F1
#
_entry.id   AF-A0A2S6CZ53-F1
#
_cell.length_a   1.000
_cell.length_b   1.000
_cell.length_c   1.000
_cell.angle_alpha   90.00
_cell.angle_beta   90.00
_cell.angle_gamma   90.00
#
_symmetry.space_group_name_H-M   'P 1'
#
loop_
_entity.id
_entity.type
_entity.pdbx_description
1 polymer ?
#
loop_
_entity_poly.entity_id
_entity_poly.type
_entity_poly.pdbx_seq_one_letter_code
_entity_poly.pdbx_strand_id
1 'polypeptide(L)' 'AKLINGVIDQSEQKFLRPQEIAAGYVVTCVSYPLSDCVLETHQEQVLYKSSLYYSNGQ' A
#
# COMPACT_ATOMS: atom_id res chain seq x y z
N ALA A 1 1.41 2.67 4.59
CA ALA A 1 1.61 3.99 3.95
C ALA A 1 1.09 3.95 2.53
N LYS A 2 1.06 5.08 1.81
CA LYS A 2 0.76 5.13 0.38
C LYS A 2 1.90 5.82 -0.36
N LEU A 3 2.39 5.21 -1.43
CA LEU A 3 3.43 5.77 -2.29
C LEU A 3 2.80 6.85 -3.18
N ILE A 4 3.31 8.08 -3.05
CA ILE A 4 2.91 9.22 -3.88
C ILE A 4 3.86 9.37 -5.07
N ASN A 5 5.16 9.16 -4.84
CA ASN A 5 6.19 9.19 -5.86
C ASN A 5 7.38 8.30 -5.48
N GLY A 6 8.10 7.79 -6.47
CA GLY A 6 9.26 6.92 -6.30
C GLY A 6 8.97 5.46 -6.60
N VAL A 7 9.97 4.62 -6.36
CA VAL A 7 9.94 3.18 -6.61
C VAL A 7 10.36 2.44 -5.34
N ILE A 8 9.57 1.43 -4.96
CA ILE A 8 9.84 0.59 -3.78
C ILE A 8 9.69 -0.88 -4.17
N ASP A 9 10.50 -1.74 -3.55
CA ASP A 9 10.30 -3.19 -3.54
C ASP A 9 9.58 -3.56 -2.25
N GLN A 10 8.43 -4.22 -2.37
CA GLN A 10 7.70 -4.80 -1.24
C GLN A 10 7.33 -6.26 -1.50
N SER A 11 8.15 -6.98 -2.26
CA SER A 11 7.93 -8.38 -2.64
C SER A 11 7.82 -9.34 -1.44
N GLU A 12 8.40 -8.99 -0.29
CA GLU A 12 8.30 -9.77 0.95
C GLU A 12 6.97 -9.57 1.69
N GLN A 13 6.18 -8.56 1.33
CA GLN A 13 4.89 -8.28 1.96
C GLN A 13 3.85 -9.34 1.58
N LYS A 14 3.01 -9.75 2.54
CA LYS A 14 1.94 -10.75 2.33
C LYS A 14 0.53 -10.30 2.70
N PHE A 15 0.38 -9.05 3.16
CA PHE A 15 -0.88 -8.51 3.69
C PHE A 15 -1.76 -7.88 2.61
N LEU A 16 -1.16 -7.08 1.73
CA LEU A 16 -1.87 -6.36 0.67
C LEU A 16 -2.22 -7.29 -0.49
N ARG A 17 -3.42 -7.11 -1.01
CA ARG A 17 -3.92 -7.72 -2.25
C ARG A 17 -3.37 -6.97 -3.47
N PRO A 18 -3.33 -7.60 -4.66
CA PRO A 18 -2.76 -6.98 -5.86
C PRO A 18 -3.35 -5.59 -6.20
N GLN A 19 -4.65 -5.41 -6.01
CA GLN A 19 -5.32 -4.12 -6.23
C GLN A 19 -4.92 -3.03 -5.23
N GLU A 20 -4.61 -3.38 -3.99
CA GLU A 20 -4.14 -2.44 -2.97
C GLU A 20 -2.69 -2.02 -3.26
N ILE A 21 -1.87 -2.96 -3.72
CA ILE A 21 -0.52 -2.67 -4.24
C ILE A 21 -0.60 -1.73 -5.44
N ALA A 22 -1.47 -2.01 -6.41
CA ALA A 22 -1.68 -1.17 -7.59
C ALA A 22 -2.22 0.23 -7.24
N ALA A 23 -2.99 0.36 -6.16
CA ALA A 23 -3.43 1.64 -5.61
C ALA A 23 -2.31 2.39 -4.86
N GLY A 24 -1.10 1.83 -4.80
CA GLY A 24 0.09 2.45 -4.20
C GLY A 24 0.23 2.21 -2.70
N TYR A 25 -0.52 1.28 -2.09
CA TYR A 25 -0.33 0.96 -0.68
C TYR A 25 0.98 0.20 -0.44
N VAL A 26 1.63 0.56 0.67
CA VAL A 26 2.96 0.05 1.05
C VAL A 26 2.99 -0.41 2.50
N VAL A 27 3.51 -1.63 2.74
CA VAL A 27 3.77 -2.18 4.07
C VAL A 27 5.20 -1.83 4.49
N THR A 28 5.35 -0.71 5.18
CA THR A 28 6.66 -0.06 5.42
C THR A 28 7.65 -0.89 6.23
N CYS A 29 7.23 -1.88 7.02
CA CYS A 29 8.14 -2.71 7.82
C CYS A 29 8.96 -3.71 6.99
N VAL A 30 8.54 -3.98 5.75
CA VAL A 30 9.13 -4.99 4.85
C VAL A 30 9.28 -4.44 3.42
N SER A 31 9.45 -3.12 3.29
CA SER A 31 9.60 -2.46 2.00
C SER A 31 10.96 -1.77 1.91
N TYR A 32 11.60 -1.87 0.75
CA TYR A 32 12.90 -1.28 0.45
C TYR A 32 12.76 -0.21 -0.64
N PRO A 33 13.29 1.01 -0.44
CA PRO A 33 13.29 2.03 -1.48
C PRO A 33 14.27 1.67 -2.59
N LEU A 34 13.83 1.79 -3.85
CA LEU A 34 14.67 1.66 -5.04
C LEU A 34 14.96 3.03 -5.70
N SER A 35 14.34 4.10 -5.20
CA SER A 35 14.61 5.50 -5.57
C SER A 35 14.30 6.44 -4.40
N ASP A 36 14.50 7.74 -4.59
CA ASP A 36 13.89 8.75 -3.72
C ASP A 36 12.37 8.57 -3.73
N CYS A 37 11.75 8.54 -2.55
CA CYS A 37 10.34 8.23 -2.38
C CYS A 37 9.62 9.29 -1.55
N VAL A 38 8.38 9.56 -1.92
CA VAL A 38 7.43 10.34 -1.12
C VAL A 38 6.30 9.41 -0.71
N LEU A 39 6.14 9.21 0.61
CA LEU A 39 5.09 8.37 1.17
C LEU A 39 4.16 9.18 2.06
N GLU A 40 2.87 8.95 1.91
CA GLU A 40 1.87 9.37 2.87
C GLU A 40 1.75 8.31 3.99
N THR A 41 2.03 8.70 5.23
CA THR A 41 2.03 7.78 6.38
C THR A 41 0.63 7.60 6.98
N HIS A 42 0.49 6.67 7.93
CA HIS A 42 -0.77 6.43 8.69
C HIS A 42 -2.01 6.07 7.86
N GLN A 43 -1.81 5.50 6.67
CA GLN A 43 -2.87 5.15 5.72
C GLN A 43 -3.63 3.83 6.03
N GLU A 44 -3.38 3.20 7.18
CA GLU A 44 -4.00 1.93 7.56
C GLU A 44 -5.54 2.03 7.66
N GLN A 45 -6.06 3.08 8.32
CA GLN A 45 -7.50 3.26 8.46
C GLN A 45 -8.22 3.47 7.11
N VAL A 46 -7.58 4.19 6.19
CA VAL A 46 -8.11 4.44 4.85
C VAL A 46 -8.15 3.13 4.06
N LEU A 47 -7.06 2.36 4.10
CA LEU A 47 -6.98 1.04 3.49
C LEU A 47 -8.10 0.14 4.00
N TYR A 48 -8.23 -0.06 5.32
CA TYR A 48 -9.27 -0.93 5.87
C TYR A 48 -10.69 -0.49 5.49
N LYS A 49 -11.00 0.81 5.57
CA LYS A 49 -12.31 1.32 5.14
C LYS A 49 -12.57 0.96 3.68
N SER A 50 -11.63 1.29 2.79
CA SER A 50 -11.74 0.96 1.36
C SER A 50 -11.93 -0.55 1.13
N SER A 51 -11.16 -1.37 1.85
CA SER A 51 -11.20 -2.83 1.72
C SER A 51 -12.51 -3.44 2.20
N LEU A 52 -13.14 -2.88 3.24
CA LEU A 52 -14.45 -3.33 3.74
C LEU A 52 -15.58 -2.97 2.76
N TYR A 53 -15.55 -1.78 2.17
CA TYR A 53 -16.58 -1.39 1.20
C TYR A 53 -16.42 -2.10 -0.15
N TYR A 54 -15.20 -2.52 -0.52
CA TYR A 54 -14.96 -3.33 -1.71
C TYR A 54 -15.59 -4.73 -1.64
N SER A 55 -15.72 -5.29 -0.43
CA SER A 55 -16.31 -6.63 -0.21
C SER A 55 -17.84 -6.67 -0.40
N ASN A 56 -18.51 -5.51 -0.46
CA ASN A 56 -19.97 -5.41 -0.57
C ASN A 56 -20.47 -5.09 -1.99
N GLY A 57 -19.57 -5.09 -2.99
CA GLY A 57 -19.86 -4.71 -4.38
C GLY A 57 -19.73 -5.82 -5.41
N GLN A 58 -19.68 -7.09 -5.00
CA GLN A 58 -19.72 -8.30 -5.85
C GLN A 58 -20.71 -9.30 -5.27
#